data_AF-A0A0N8R1L8-F1
#
_entry.id   AF-A0A0N8R1L8-F1
#
_cell.length_a   1.000
_cell.length_b   1.000
_cell.length_c   1.000
_cell.angle_alpha   90.00
_cell.angle_beta   90.00
_cell.angle_gamma   90.00
#
_symmetry.space_group_name_H-M   'P 1'
#
loop_
_entity.id
_entity.type
_entity.pdbx_description
1 polymer ?
#
loop_
_entity_poly.entity_id
_entity_poly.type
_entity_poly.pdbx_seq_one_letter_code
_entity_poly.pdbx_strand_id
1 'polypeptide(L)'
;MHPHQCATSSTDRPVTWLLAYLLVTGLLYFLVTHVPMGPARLVEPGIVDAHIPLLPFTVPLYLSYTLVMPVLVYMGRQSSWLLPVFFAGALAAGLCLVSHLFWPTMILRPESGSAWLDWLYRLDAPLAASPSGHVALPVAISIVMGGLRLRSAWVFALWSAVLMLTVMTTGQHVFTDMASGVFIGLACGLTTLVLRRCAVDMRTLSALLLEWLCILVTIRVAIYLADWRFYLLAVLIVAARQHALFVLYHDATHYHLTRQRSTNDFLINLAIGVPGLVPIEFYRPLHLDHHQHAGTEQDPERRFLYYRQPWQFRPLTAKLLARQLLGDLLLVNTLRNIAAYKGAGGKPPAITHPLIAAALVWLLIVAALIWQCSAQTLGFVAMLWFLPLVTVGTLLQKIRSMAEHSGGPGVTPGWQEWTYAWRVGWLGRFFIWPYNINLHLQHHRTASIPWHALPAAVRTEERLMASRSLASLLWSRLKQK
;
A
#
# COMPACT_ATOMS: atom_id res chain seq x y z
N MET A 1 -1.39 -25.98 30.65
CA MET A 1 -0.22 -26.16 29.76
C MET A 1 -0.44 -25.32 28.50
N HIS A 2 0.33 -24.26 28.33
CA HIS A 2 0.51 -23.55 27.05
C HIS A 2 2.03 -23.36 26.87
N PRO A 3 2.55 -23.22 25.63
CA PRO A 3 1.83 -23.00 24.37
C PRO A 3 2.22 -23.97 23.24
N HIS A 4 1.23 -24.43 22.46
CA HIS A 4 1.48 -25.01 21.16
C HIS A 4 1.77 -23.89 20.14
N GLN A 5 3.01 -23.90 19.65
CA GLN A 5 3.49 -23.39 18.37
C GLN A 5 2.62 -22.35 17.67
N CYS A 6 2.98 -21.08 17.87
CA CYS A 6 2.55 -19.97 17.04
C CYS A 6 3.01 -20.25 15.60
N ALA A 7 2.10 -20.63 14.72
CA ALA A 7 2.37 -20.71 13.29
C ALA A 7 2.77 -19.30 12.82
N THR A 8 4.08 -19.08 12.66
CA THR A 8 4.63 -17.79 12.23
C THR A 8 3.99 -17.41 10.91
N SER A 9 3.22 -16.31 10.91
CA SER A 9 2.67 -15.76 9.67
C SER A 9 3.84 -15.41 8.74
N SER A 10 3.64 -15.43 7.41
CA SER A 10 4.67 -14.92 6.47
C SER A 10 5.07 -13.47 6.78
N THR A 11 4.21 -12.76 7.51
CA THR A 11 4.44 -11.40 7.96
C THR A 11 5.33 -11.30 9.18
N ASP A 12 5.75 -12.37 9.88
CA ASP A 12 6.64 -12.33 11.07
C ASP A 12 8.10 -12.65 10.75
N ARG A 13 8.55 -12.34 9.53
CA ARG A 13 9.90 -12.69 9.07
C ARG A 13 10.71 -11.42 8.83
N PRO A 14 11.43 -10.92 9.86
CA PRO A 14 12.27 -9.72 9.75
C PRO A 14 13.21 -9.71 8.54
N VAL A 15 13.79 -10.86 8.20
CA VAL A 15 14.66 -10.99 7.03
C VAL A 15 13.89 -10.80 5.72
N THR A 16 12.67 -11.32 5.63
CA THR A 16 11.81 -11.12 4.46
C THR A 16 11.42 -9.64 4.31
N TRP A 17 11.15 -8.94 5.41
CA TRP A 17 10.91 -7.49 5.38
C TRP A 17 12.13 -6.73 4.84
N LEU A 18 13.33 -7.08 5.32
CA LEU A 18 14.57 -6.47 4.85
C LEU A 18 14.78 -6.68 3.35
N LEU A 19 14.61 -7.91 2.86
CA LEU A 19 14.75 -8.23 1.43
C LEU A 19 13.75 -7.47 0.57
N ALA A 20 12.48 -7.40 1.01
CA ALA A 20 11.47 -6.62 0.32
C ALA A 20 11.79 -5.12 0.32
N TYR A 21 12.23 -4.58 1.46
CA TYR A 21 12.67 -3.19 1.59
C TYR A 21 13.84 -2.87 0.66
N LEU A 22 14.88 -3.70 0.66
CA LEU A 22 16.07 -3.50 -0.18
C LEU A 22 15.71 -3.58 -1.67
N LEU A 23 14.85 -4.51 -2.06
CA LEU A 23 14.38 -4.62 -3.44
C LEU A 23 13.59 -3.39 -3.86
N VAL A 24 12.59 -2.97 -3.07
CA VAL A 24 11.72 -1.84 -3.40
C VAL A 24 12.50 -0.53 -3.40
N THR A 25 13.29 -0.25 -2.37
CA THR A 25 14.08 0.99 -2.29
C THR A 25 15.21 0.99 -3.32
N GLY A 26 15.84 -0.14 -3.61
CA GLY A 26 16.84 -0.27 -4.67
C GLY A 26 16.27 -0.01 -6.06
N LEU A 27 15.11 -0.59 -6.39
CA LEU A 27 14.43 -0.35 -7.67
C LEU A 27 14.00 1.11 -7.82
N LEU A 28 13.45 1.72 -6.77
CA LEU A 28 13.07 3.13 -6.78
C LEU A 28 14.29 4.04 -6.89
N TYR A 29 15.35 3.76 -6.15
CA TYR A 29 16.60 4.50 -6.20
C TYR A 29 17.20 4.45 -7.61
N PHE A 30 17.27 3.25 -8.19
CA PHE A 30 17.69 3.06 -9.58
C PHE A 30 16.86 3.91 -10.54
N LEU A 31 15.53 3.86 -10.41
CA LEU A 31 14.62 4.64 -11.26
C LEU A 31 14.88 6.14 -11.17
N VAL A 32 14.96 6.71 -9.97
CA VAL A 32 15.11 8.18 -9.80
C VAL A 32 16.52 8.69 -10.13
N THR A 33 17.54 7.83 -10.12
CA THR A 33 18.92 8.19 -10.46
C THR A 33 19.27 7.97 -11.92
N HIS A 34 18.58 7.07 -12.62
CA HIS A 34 18.85 6.77 -14.04
C HIS A 34 17.81 7.39 -14.99
N VAL A 35 16.60 7.60 -14.51
CA VAL A 35 15.48 8.16 -15.29
C VAL A 35 14.83 9.29 -14.49
N PRO A 36 15.51 10.44 -14.31
CA PRO A 36 14.90 11.60 -13.68
C PRO A 36 13.73 12.07 -14.57
N MET A 37 12.50 11.94 -14.05
CA MET A 37 11.28 12.19 -14.82
C MET A 37 10.96 13.69 -14.97
N GLY A 38 11.96 14.50 -15.31
CA GLY A 38 11.90 15.95 -15.41
C GLY A 38 13.30 16.57 -15.27
N PRO A 39 13.44 17.89 -15.47
CA PRO A 39 14.71 18.57 -15.28
C PRO A 39 15.16 18.47 -13.83
N ALA A 40 16.38 17.97 -13.61
CA ALA A 40 16.99 17.92 -12.29
C ALA A 40 17.36 19.33 -11.83
N ARG A 41 16.90 19.70 -10.63
CA ARG A 41 17.18 21.01 -10.04
C ARG A 41 18.44 20.94 -9.20
N LEU A 42 19.32 21.89 -9.40
CA LEU A 42 20.53 22.00 -8.59
C LEU A 42 20.16 22.43 -7.17
N VAL A 43 20.67 21.71 -6.18
CA VAL A 43 20.68 22.13 -4.78
C VAL A 43 21.98 22.88 -4.56
N GLU A 44 21.90 24.19 -4.39
CA GLU A 44 23.08 25.04 -4.25
C GLU A 44 23.67 24.97 -2.83
N PRO A 45 25.02 24.93 -2.70
CA PRO A 45 25.68 25.01 -1.41
C PRO A 45 25.44 26.38 -0.77
N GLY A 46 25.15 26.39 0.52
CA GLY A 46 24.99 27.61 1.31
C GLY A 46 26.27 28.06 2.00
N ILE A 47 26.13 29.07 2.87
CA ILE A 47 27.25 29.63 3.67
C ILE A 47 27.87 28.57 4.58
N VAL A 48 27.05 27.67 5.14
CA VAL A 48 27.53 26.59 6.01
C VAL A 48 28.44 25.63 5.24
N ASP A 49 28.07 25.30 4.00
CA ASP A 49 28.81 24.37 3.16
C ASP A 49 30.21 24.90 2.78
N ALA A 50 30.36 26.22 2.67
CA ALA A 50 31.65 26.86 2.39
C ALA A 50 32.70 26.64 3.50
N HIS A 51 32.26 26.32 4.72
CA HIS A 51 33.13 26.06 5.86
C HIS A 51 33.36 24.56 6.14
N ILE A 52 32.82 23.68 5.31
CA ILE A 52 32.91 22.23 5.53
C ILE A 52 33.98 21.65 4.60
N PRO A 53 35.09 21.13 5.15
CA PRO A 53 36.14 20.55 4.33
C PRO A 53 35.71 19.19 3.78
N LEU A 54 36.22 18.85 2.59
CA LEU A 54 36.16 17.49 2.09
C LEU A 54 37.17 16.62 2.85
N LEU A 55 36.70 15.53 3.46
CA LEU A 55 37.51 14.63 4.28
C LEU A 55 37.45 13.20 3.72
N PRO A 56 38.34 12.81 2.80
CA PRO A 56 38.26 11.49 2.15
C PRO A 56 38.22 10.28 3.09
N PHE A 57 38.81 10.39 4.28
CA PHE A 57 38.81 9.31 5.26
C PHE A 57 37.42 9.03 5.86
N THR A 58 36.42 9.90 5.63
CA THR A 58 35.03 9.71 6.11
C THR A 58 34.20 8.82 5.19
N VAL A 59 34.72 8.42 4.01
CA VAL A 59 34.01 7.55 3.06
C VAL A 59 33.53 6.22 3.66
N PRO A 60 34.32 5.44 4.44
CA PRO A 60 33.81 4.23 5.10
C PRO A 60 32.66 4.49 6.07
N LEU A 61 32.72 5.61 6.78
CA LEU A 61 31.67 6.02 7.71
C LEU A 61 30.40 6.41 6.96
N TYR A 62 30.52 7.07 5.81
CA TYR A 62 29.40 7.33 4.92
C TYR A 62 28.76 6.03 4.40
N LEU A 63 29.57 5.09 3.90
CA LEU A 63 29.09 3.80 3.36
C LEU A 63 28.41 2.91 4.39
N SER A 64 28.67 3.15 5.68
CA SER A 64 28.00 2.45 6.78
C SER A 64 26.47 2.61 6.76
N TYR A 65 25.93 3.60 6.05
CA TYR A 65 24.49 3.74 5.80
C TYR A 65 23.82 2.43 5.33
N THR A 66 24.49 1.69 4.45
CA THR A 66 23.99 0.40 3.90
C THR A 66 23.78 -0.66 4.98
N LEU A 67 24.42 -0.52 6.14
CA LEU A 67 24.34 -1.45 7.27
C LEU A 67 23.24 -1.08 8.27
N VAL A 68 22.67 0.13 8.22
CA VAL A 68 21.71 0.62 9.21
C VAL A 68 20.50 -0.32 9.33
N MET A 69 19.87 -0.68 8.21
CA MET A 69 18.71 -1.58 8.18
C MET A 69 19.08 -3.05 8.49
N PRO A 70 20.14 -3.65 7.91
CA PRO A 70 20.61 -4.98 8.30
C PRO A 70 20.92 -5.12 9.79
N VAL A 71 21.63 -4.15 10.39
CA VAL A 71 21.96 -4.15 11.82
C VAL A 71 20.70 -4.00 12.66
N LEU A 72 19.80 -3.09 12.30
CA LEU A 72 18.50 -2.95 12.97
C LEU A 72 17.73 -4.28 13.02
N VAL A 73 17.61 -4.94 11.86
CA VAL A 73 16.92 -6.23 11.75
C VAL A 73 17.63 -7.30 12.55
N TYR A 74 18.96 -7.39 12.47
CA TYR A 74 19.73 -8.33 13.27
C TYR A 74 19.47 -8.13 14.77
N MET A 75 19.55 -6.91 15.27
CA MET A 75 19.34 -6.60 16.69
C MET A 75 17.89 -6.85 17.15
N GLY A 76 16.91 -6.57 16.29
CA GLY A 76 15.49 -6.61 16.63
C GLY A 76 14.76 -7.89 16.24
N ARG A 77 15.40 -8.85 15.56
CA ARG A 77 14.71 -10.00 14.90
C ARG A 77 13.81 -10.85 15.80
N GLN A 78 14.01 -10.83 17.11
CA GLN A 78 13.22 -11.57 18.10
C GLN A 78 12.37 -10.65 18.99
N SER A 79 12.30 -9.36 18.67
CA SER A 79 11.70 -8.35 19.52
C SER A 79 10.52 -7.64 18.85
N SER A 80 9.47 -7.38 19.64
CA SER A 80 8.28 -6.65 19.18
C SER A 80 8.54 -5.18 18.87
N TRP A 81 9.63 -4.60 19.38
CA TRP A 81 10.01 -3.22 19.07
C TRP A 81 10.53 -3.05 17.65
N LEU A 82 10.93 -4.12 16.95
CA LEU A 82 11.52 -4.01 15.61
C LEU A 82 10.53 -3.44 14.60
N LEU A 83 9.28 -3.92 14.57
CA LEU A 83 8.30 -3.53 13.57
C LEU A 83 8.07 -2.01 13.50
N PRO A 84 7.77 -1.29 14.61
CA PRO A 84 7.60 0.17 14.54
C PRO A 84 8.90 0.91 14.18
N VAL A 85 10.07 0.43 14.61
CA VAL A 85 11.34 1.10 14.27
C VAL A 85 11.69 0.91 12.79
N PHE A 86 11.50 -0.31 12.27
CA PHE A 86 11.66 -0.62 10.85
C PHE A 86 10.68 0.18 10.00
N PHE A 87 9.41 0.26 10.41
CA PHE A 87 8.38 1.04 9.74
C PHE A 87 8.79 2.52 9.61
N ALA A 88 9.30 3.14 10.67
CA ALA A 88 9.72 4.54 10.63
C ALA A 88 10.88 4.79 9.67
N GLY A 89 11.90 3.92 9.68
CA GLY A 89 13.02 4.03 8.75
C GLY A 89 12.60 3.80 7.30
N ALA A 90 11.73 2.82 7.05
CA ALA A 90 11.20 2.53 5.72
C ALA A 90 10.29 3.65 5.19
N LEU A 91 9.47 4.24 6.06
CA LEU A 91 8.63 5.39 5.74
C LEU A 91 9.48 6.60 5.36
N ALA A 92 10.53 6.90 6.14
CA ALA A 92 11.42 8.02 5.87
C ALA A 92 12.16 7.87 4.53
N ALA A 93 12.77 6.70 4.28
CA ALA A 93 13.43 6.44 3.00
C ALA A 93 12.45 6.43 1.82
N GLY A 94 11.27 5.83 2.01
CA GLY A 94 10.21 5.81 1.00
C GLY A 94 9.75 7.23 0.63
N LEU A 95 9.54 8.11 1.62
CA LEU A 95 9.15 9.50 1.35
C LEU A 95 10.24 10.26 0.60
N CYS A 96 11.52 10.13 0.97
CA CYS A 96 12.61 10.72 0.19
C CYS A 96 12.60 10.25 -1.27
N LEU A 97 12.52 8.93 -1.51
CA LEU A 97 12.50 8.38 -2.86
C LEU A 97 11.28 8.82 -3.67
N VAL A 98 10.10 8.88 -3.06
CA VAL A 98 8.88 9.40 -3.69
C VAL A 98 9.04 10.90 -3.99
N SER A 99 9.65 11.69 -3.11
CA SER A 99 9.95 13.10 -3.40
C SER A 99 10.82 13.25 -4.64
N HIS A 100 11.87 12.44 -4.79
CA HIS A 100 12.76 12.48 -5.97
C HIS A 100 12.06 12.12 -7.29
N LEU A 101 11.00 11.31 -7.23
CA LEU A 101 10.21 10.93 -8.40
C LEU A 101 9.39 12.10 -8.98
N PHE A 102 8.92 13.00 -8.11
CA PHE A 102 8.13 14.18 -8.49
C PHE A 102 8.97 15.46 -8.59
N TRP A 103 10.05 15.52 -7.83
CA TRP A 103 10.95 16.67 -7.76
C TRP A 103 12.41 16.22 -7.88
N PRO A 104 12.89 15.91 -9.10
CA PRO A 104 14.26 15.50 -9.32
C PRO A 104 15.24 16.61 -8.91
N THR A 105 16.21 16.27 -8.07
CA THR A 105 17.24 17.17 -7.57
C THR A 105 18.62 16.57 -7.76
N MET A 106 19.63 17.44 -7.88
CA MET A 106 21.03 17.04 -7.98
C MET A 106 21.96 17.97 -7.20
N ILE A 107 23.13 17.46 -6.84
CA ILE A 107 24.23 18.22 -6.24
C ILE A 107 25.46 18.15 -7.14
N LEU A 108 26.11 19.29 -7.36
CA LEU A 108 27.40 19.34 -8.06
C LEU A 108 28.50 18.80 -7.14
N ARG A 109 29.26 17.82 -7.66
CA ARG A 109 30.38 17.23 -6.93
C ARG A 109 31.62 18.10 -7.10
N PRO A 110 32.25 18.57 -6.01
CA PRO A 110 33.48 19.34 -6.11
C PRO A 110 34.63 18.45 -6.59
N GLU A 111 35.65 19.07 -7.22
CA GLU A 111 36.90 18.38 -7.50
C GLU A 111 37.57 18.01 -6.18
N SER A 112 37.83 16.72 -5.98
CA SER A 112 38.21 16.20 -4.67
C SER A 112 39.72 16.06 -4.48
N GLY A 113 40.48 15.93 -5.58
CA GLY A 113 41.90 15.59 -5.56
C GLY A 113 42.21 14.24 -4.88
N SER A 114 41.20 13.40 -4.62
CA SER A 114 41.29 12.19 -3.81
C SER A 114 40.69 10.98 -4.50
N ALA A 115 41.51 9.95 -4.70
CA ALA A 115 41.08 8.69 -5.31
C ALA A 115 39.90 8.02 -4.60
N TRP A 116 39.75 8.23 -3.29
CA TRP A 116 38.65 7.65 -2.50
C TRP A 116 37.32 8.35 -2.79
N LEU A 117 37.31 9.68 -2.85
CA LEU A 117 36.10 10.45 -3.17
C LEU A 117 35.72 10.28 -4.64
N ASP A 118 36.71 10.28 -5.54
CA ASP A 118 36.47 10.04 -6.97
C ASP A 118 35.90 8.63 -7.23
N TRP A 119 36.32 7.63 -6.45
CA TRP A 119 35.71 6.29 -6.49
C TRP A 119 34.26 6.30 -5.99
N LEU A 120 33.99 6.99 -4.87
CA LEU A 120 32.64 7.14 -4.36
C LEU A 120 31.70 7.83 -5.37
N TYR A 121 32.14 8.94 -5.98
CA TYR A 121 31.35 9.71 -6.95
C TYR A 121 31.07 8.93 -8.25
N ARG A 122 31.88 7.93 -8.58
CA ARG A 122 31.60 7.00 -9.69
C ARG A 122 30.53 5.97 -9.34
N LEU A 123 30.43 5.58 -8.07
CA LEU A 123 29.44 4.61 -7.61
C LEU A 123 28.08 5.24 -7.35
N ASP A 124 28.07 6.44 -6.80
CA ASP A 124 26.85 7.10 -6.37
C ASP A 124 26.52 8.31 -7.25
N ALA A 125 25.32 8.28 -7.84
CA ALA A 125 24.87 9.33 -8.73
C ALA A 125 24.76 10.68 -8.00
N PRO A 126 24.99 11.82 -8.68
CA PRO A 126 24.73 13.14 -8.09
C PRO A 126 23.24 13.49 -8.00
N LEU A 127 22.36 12.60 -8.48
CA LEU A 127 20.90 12.73 -8.50
C LEU A 127 20.27 12.23 -7.20
N ALA A 128 18.96 12.47 -7.03
CA ALA A 128 18.22 12.07 -5.82
C ALA A 128 18.80 12.68 -4.53
N ALA A 129 19.21 13.95 -4.63
CA ALA A 129 19.92 14.66 -3.59
C ALA A 129 19.03 15.06 -2.40
N SER A 130 17.91 15.73 -2.68
CA SER A 130 17.06 16.34 -1.66
C SER A 130 15.62 15.82 -1.70
N PRO A 131 15.08 15.36 -0.55
CA PRO A 131 15.70 15.31 0.78
C PRO A 131 16.68 14.14 0.99
N SER A 132 17.70 14.32 1.83
CA SER A 132 18.72 13.28 2.08
C SER A 132 18.15 12.04 2.80
N GLY A 133 18.05 10.92 2.07
CA GLY A 133 17.66 9.62 2.62
C GLY A 133 18.71 8.99 3.55
N HIS A 134 19.99 9.36 3.37
CA HIS A 134 21.11 8.99 4.24
C HIS A 134 20.94 9.52 5.67
N VAL A 135 20.15 10.59 5.82
CA VAL A 135 19.89 11.29 7.09
C VAL A 135 18.50 10.93 7.61
N ALA A 136 17.49 10.99 6.76
CA ALA A 136 16.09 10.79 7.18
C ALA A 136 15.85 9.41 7.82
N LEU A 137 16.39 8.34 7.21
CA LEU A 137 16.20 6.97 7.69
C LEU A 137 16.79 6.73 9.09
N PRO A 138 18.09 6.99 9.35
CA PRO A 138 18.66 6.72 10.67
C PRO A 138 18.12 7.68 11.75
N VAL A 139 17.76 8.91 11.40
CA VAL A 139 17.07 9.83 12.31
C VAL A 139 15.70 9.27 12.73
N ALA A 140 14.88 8.81 11.78
CA ALA A 140 13.58 8.23 12.09
C ALA A 140 13.69 7.00 13.02
N ILE A 141 14.66 6.12 12.74
CA ILE A 141 14.98 4.97 13.59
C ILE A 141 15.34 5.44 15.00
N SER A 142 16.24 6.41 15.13
CA SER A 142 16.72 6.94 16.40
C SER A 142 15.58 7.53 17.25
N ILE A 143 14.68 8.29 16.61
CA ILE A 143 13.50 8.88 17.28
C ILE A 143 12.57 7.81 17.83
N VAL A 144 12.24 6.78 17.04
CA VAL A 144 11.36 5.71 17.52
C VAL A 144 12.04 4.90 18.61
N MET A 145 13.32 4.53 18.45
CA MET A 145 14.05 3.79 19.48
C MET A 145 14.14 4.57 20.80
N GLY A 146 14.39 5.89 20.73
CA GLY A 146 14.39 6.78 21.89
C GLY A 146 13.02 6.89 22.54
N GLY A 147 11.96 7.04 21.74
CA GLY A 147 10.57 7.06 22.22
C GLY A 147 10.14 5.73 22.88
N LEU A 148 10.71 4.61 22.44
CA LEU A 148 10.55 3.28 23.04
C LEU A 148 11.51 3.04 24.22
N ARG A 149 12.39 3.99 24.54
CA ARG A 149 13.39 3.93 25.62
C ARG A 149 14.33 2.73 25.51
N LEU A 150 14.70 2.35 24.30
CA LEU A 150 15.65 1.26 24.07
C LEU A 150 17.06 1.73 24.41
N ARG A 151 17.83 0.92 25.17
CA ARG A 151 19.23 1.24 25.49
C ARG A 151 20.08 1.40 24.22
N SER A 152 19.81 0.65 23.17
CA SER A 152 20.51 0.75 21.88
C SER A 152 20.19 2.04 21.09
N ALA A 153 19.24 2.88 21.54
CA ALA A 153 18.90 4.12 20.85
C ALA A 153 20.10 5.07 20.71
N TRP A 154 21.00 5.12 21.70
CA TRP A 154 22.18 5.99 21.64
C TRP A 154 23.13 5.59 20.49
N VAL A 155 23.21 4.29 20.16
CA VAL A 155 24.05 3.80 19.06
C VAL A 155 23.54 4.36 17.73
N PHE A 156 22.23 4.26 17.48
CA PHE A 156 21.63 4.80 16.27
C PHE A 156 21.63 6.33 16.24
N ALA A 157 21.49 7.00 17.38
CA ALA A 157 21.60 8.46 17.47
C ALA A 157 23.01 8.95 17.12
N LEU A 158 24.04 8.30 17.69
CA LEU A 158 25.43 8.60 17.35
C LEU A 158 25.73 8.28 15.88
N TRP A 159 25.24 7.14 15.39
CA TRP A 159 25.39 6.76 13.98
C TRP A 159 24.72 7.77 13.03
N SER A 160 23.52 8.27 13.39
CA SER A 160 22.84 9.34 12.67
C SER A 160 23.70 10.61 12.63
N ALA A 161 24.30 11.00 13.76
CA ALA A 161 25.18 12.17 13.84
C ALA A 161 26.43 12.02 12.97
N VAL A 162 27.06 10.84 13.00
CA VAL A 162 28.17 10.52 12.11
C VAL A 162 27.74 10.59 10.65
N LEU A 163 26.60 10.00 10.29
CA LEU A 163 26.09 10.06 8.91
C LEU A 163 25.83 11.50 8.46
N MET A 164 25.19 12.34 9.29
CA MET A 164 24.98 13.77 9.01
C MET A 164 26.29 14.54 8.73
N LEU A 165 27.36 14.23 9.46
CA LEU A 165 28.68 14.84 9.21
C LEU A 165 29.34 14.27 7.94
N THR A 166 29.26 12.95 7.76
CA THR A 166 29.94 12.26 6.65
C THR A 166 29.31 12.58 5.31
N VAL A 167 27.99 12.78 5.22
CA VAL A 167 27.33 13.18 3.96
C VAL A 167 27.84 14.53 3.45
N MET A 168 28.16 15.46 4.36
CA MET A 168 28.66 16.78 4.01
C MET A 168 30.17 16.74 3.72
N THR A 169 30.95 16.09 4.59
CA THR A 169 32.41 15.99 4.42
C THR A 169 32.84 15.09 3.25
N THR A 170 31.93 14.26 2.73
CA THR A 170 32.14 13.55 1.46
C THR A 170 31.60 14.32 0.25
N GLY A 171 30.94 15.46 0.44
CA GLY A 171 30.29 16.21 -0.64
C GLY A 171 29.12 15.46 -1.31
N GLN A 172 28.51 14.50 -0.61
CA GLN A 172 27.31 13.76 -1.06
C GLN A 172 26.03 14.57 -0.87
N HIS A 173 26.00 15.41 0.15
CA HIS A 173 24.86 16.27 0.47
C HIS A 173 25.35 17.65 0.91
N VAL A 174 24.56 18.69 0.67
CA VAL A 174 24.78 20.03 1.24
C VAL A 174 23.92 20.21 2.48
N PHE A 175 24.07 21.32 3.19
CA PHE A 175 23.42 21.53 4.48
C PHE A 175 21.89 21.54 4.38
N THR A 176 21.36 22.16 3.33
CA THR A 176 19.91 22.37 3.17
C THR A 176 19.15 21.07 2.94
N ASP A 177 19.68 20.14 2.15
CA ASP A 177 19.05 18.85 1.89
C ASP A 177 19.32 17.82 3.00
N MET A 178 20.47 17.93 3.68
CA MET A 178 20.73 17.23 4.94
C MET A 178 19.69 17.63 6.00
N ALA A 179 19.47 18.93 6.20
CA ALA A 179 18.47 19.46 7.14
C ALA A 179 17.05 19.05 6.77
N SER A 180 16.73 19.03 5.47
CA SER A 180 15.45 18.50 4.97
C SER A 180 15.30 17.01 5.30
N GLY A 181 16.39 16.23 5.17
CA GLY A 181 16.44 14.84 5.62
C GLY A 181 16.17 14.70 7.13
N VAL A 182 16.77 15.54 7.98
CA VAL A 182 16.48 15.57 9.42
C VAL A 182 15.00 15.80 9.68
N PHE A 183 14.40 16.81 9.03
CA PHE A 183 12.98 17.12 9.19
C PHE A 183 12.09 15.93 8.82
N ILE A 184 12.32 15.29 7.67
CA ILE A 184 11.58 14.08 7.25
C ILE A 184 11.76 12.95 8.27
N GLY A 185 12.98 12.73 8.75
CA GLY A 185 13.27 11.71 9.75
C GLY A 185 12.52 11.93 11.06
N LEU A 186 12.54 13.17 11.58
CA LEU A 186 11.80 13.57 12.78
C LEU A 186 10.29 13.38 12.59
N ALA A 187 9.73 13.87 11.49
CA ALA A 187 8.30 13.75 11.19
C ALA A 187 7.85 12.28 11.10
N CYS A 188 8.61 11.43 10.40
CA CYS A 188 8.32 10.00 10.27
C CYS A 188 8.41 9.28 11.63
N GLY A 189 9.45 9.57 12.41
CA GLY A 189 9.64 8.99 13.74
C GLY A 189 8.50 9.36 14.70
N LEU A 190 8.16 10.65 14.77
CA LEU A 190 7.08 11.15 15.62
C LEU A 190 5.70 10.62 15.19
N THR A 191 5.39 10.64 13.90
CA THR A 191 4.14 10.05 13.37
C THR A 191 4.05 8.57 13.69
N THR A 192 5.15 7.83 13.57
CA THR A 192 5.17 6.40 13.94
C THR A 192 4.87 6.18 15.42
N LEU A 193 5.40 7.03 16.31
CA LEU A 193 5.09 6.96 17.75
C LEU A 193 3.61 7.27 18.03
N VAL A 194 3.02 8.25 17.33
CA VAL A 194 1.58 8.57 17.43
C VAL A 194 0.74 7.40 16.96
N LEU A 195 1.01 6.86 15.77
CA LEU A 195 0.32 5.68 15.21
C LEU A 195 0.40 4.48 16.16
N ARG A 196 1.58 4.26 16.77
CA ARG A 196 1.75 3.21 17.78
C ARG A 196 0.92 3.47 19.04
N ARG A 197 0.86 4.73 19.54
CA ARG A 197 0.00 5.10 20.68
C ARG A 197 -1.48 4.89 20.36
N CYS A 198 -1.87 5.10 19.11
CA CYS A 198 -3.21 4.80 18.60
C CYS A 198 -3.47 3.32 18.31
N ALA A 199 -2.51 2.43 18.64
CA ALA A 199 -2.57 1.00 18.38
C ALA A 199 -2.91 0.66 16.92
N VAL A 200 -2.36 1.43 15.98
CA VAL A 200 -2.52 1.18 14.54
C VAL A 200 -1.70 -0.05 14.15
N ASP A 201 -2.32 -0.98 13.43
CA ASP A 201 -1.65 -2.15 12.88
C ASP A 201 -0.70 -1.73 11.75
N MET A 202 0.60 -1.76 12.05
CA MET A 202 1.64 -1.31 11.13
C MET A 202 1.78 -2.20 9.90
N ARG A 203 1.32 -3.46 9.94
CA ARG A 203 1.37 -4.37 8.79
C ARG A 203 0.36 -3.94 7.73
N THR A 204 -0.86 -3.67 8.18
CA THR A 204 -1.95 -3.14 7.36
C THR A 204 -1.61 -1.75 6.86
N LEU A 205 -1.07 -0.87 7.70
CA LEU A 205 -0.65 0.46 7.25
C LEU A 205 0.50 0.38 6.23
N SER A 206 1.48 -0.49 6.42
CA SER A 206 2.55 -0.72 5.43
C SER A 206 2.00 -1.22 4.11
N ALA A 207 1.01 -2.12 4.15
CA ALA A 207 0.33 -2.62 2.97
C ALA A 207 -0.42 -1.49 2.24
N LEU A 208 -1.18 -0.65 2.94
CA LEU A 208 -1.84 0.53 2.37
C LEU A 208 -0.84 1.47 1.69
N LEU A 209 0.27 1.78 2.36
CA LEU A 209 1.33 2.65 1.82
C LEU A 209 2.02 2.04 0.59
N LEU A 210 2.26 0.73 0.59
CA LEU A 210 2.84 0.03 -0.55
C LEU A 210 1.92 0.06 -1.78
N GLU A 211 0.61 -0.09 -1.61
CA GLU A 211 -0.33 -0.01 -2.73
C GLU A 211 -0.40 1.41 -3.29
N TRP A 212 -0.40 2.43 -2.43
CA TRP A 212 -0.27 3.83 -2.87
C TRP A 212 1.03 4.10 -3.60
N LEU A 213 2.16 3.59 -3.10
CA LEU A 213 3.45 3.70 -3.76
C LEU A 213 3.41 3.08 -5.17
N CYS A 214 2.85 1.88 -5.30
CA CYS A 214 2.66 1.22 -6.60
C CYS A 214 1.81 2.08 -7.56
N ILE A 215 0.71 2.66 -7.06
CA ILE A 215 -0.17 3.51 -7.87
C ILE A 215 0.56 4.78 -8.31
N LEU A 216 1.19 5.51 -7.39
CA LEU A 216 1.88 6.77 -7.66
C LEU A 216 3.01 6.57 -8.68
N VAL A 217 3.83 5.54 -8.50
CA VAL A 217 4.92 5.19 -9.44
C VAL A 217 4.35 4.84 -10.81
N THR A 218 3.30 4.01 -10.86
CA THR A 218 2.68 3.60 -12.12
C THR A 218 2.11 4.78 -12.89
N ILE A 219 1.34 5.65 -12.23
CA ILE A 219 0.77 6.85 -12.84
C ILE A 219 1.89 7.77 -13.33
N ARG A 220 2.91 7.99 -12.49
CA ARG A 220 4.01 8.88 -12.84
C ARG A 220 4.81 8.40 -14.04
N VAL A 221 5.18 7.11 -14.07
CA VAL A 221 5.88 6.48 -15.19
C VAL A 221 5.04 6.57 -16.46
N ALA A 222 3.74 6.27 -16.38
CA ALA A 222 2.86 6.32 -17.54
C ALA A 222 2.76 7.73 -18.14
N ILE A 223 2.57 8.75 -17.28
CA ILE A 223 2.56 10.15 -17.71
C ILE A 223 3.90 10.55 -18.33
N TYR A 224 5.02 10.14 -17.73
CA TYR A 224 6.36 10.46 -18.24
C TYR A 224 6.63 9.84 -19.62
N LEU A 225 6.23 8.57 -19.83
CA LEU A 225 6.41 7.88 -21.10
C LEU A 225 5.50 8.41 -22.21
N ALA A 226 4.42 9.10 -21.86
CA ALA A 226 3.52 9.80 -22.78
C ALA A 226 2.99 8.95 -23.95
N ASP A 227 2.74 7.65 -23.71
CA ASP A 227 2.33 6.68 -24.73
C ASP A 227 1.14 5.86 -24.25
N TRP A 228 0.15 5.71 -25.14
CA TRP A 228 -1.14 5.09 -24.86
C TRP A 228 -1.04 3.64 -24.38
N ARG A 229 0.00 2.90 -24.79
CA ARG A 229 0.24 1.52 -24.36
C ARG A 229 0.53 1.47 -22.86
N PHE A 230 1.31 2.43 -22.36
CA PHE A 230 1.60 2.55 -20.94
C PHE A 230 0.41 3.08 -20.14
N TYR A 231 -0.46 3.90 -20.75
CA TYR A 231 -1.74 4.25 -20.12
C TYR A 231 -2.64 3.03 -19.94
N LEU A 232 -2.74 2.15 -20.95
CA LEU A 232 -3.52 0.92 -20.84
C LEU A 232 -2.95 -0.01 -19.75
N LEU A 233 -1.63 -0.20 -19.73
CA LEU A 233 -0.97 -0.98 -18.68
C LEU A 233 -1.18 -0.36 -17.29
N ALA A 234 -1.08 0.97 -17.19
CA ALA A 234 -1.34 1.68 -15.94
C ALA A 234 -2.76 1.49 -15.45
N VAL A 235 -3.78 1.53 -16.33
CA VAL A 235 -5.17 1.23 -15.96
C VAL A 235 -5.29 -0.16 -15.35
N LEU A 236 -4.66 -1.18 -15.93
CA LEU A 236 -4.71 -2.55 -15.38
C LEU A 236 -4.03 -2.66 -14.02
N ILE A 237 -2.85 -2.06 -13.87
CA ILE A 237 -2.11 -2.10 -12.61
C ILE A 237 -2.84 -1.30 -11.54
N VAL A 238 -3.19 -0.03 -11.81
CA VAL A 238 -3.89 0.84 -10.87
C VAL A 238 -5.22 0.24 -10.43
N ALA A 239 -5.99 -0.37 -11.33
CA ALA A 239 -7.22 -1.08 -10.97
C ALA A 239 -6.96 -2.21 -9.97
N ALA A 240 -5.92 -3.02 -10.21
CA ALA A 240 -5.54 -4.11 -9.31
C ALA A 240 -5.08 -3.61 -7.93
N ARG A 241 -4.35 -2.48 -7.87
CA ARG A 241 -3.90 -1.89 -6.60
C ARG A 241 -5.04 -1.19 -5.85
N GLN A 242 -5.94 -0.50 -6.57
CA GLN A 242 -7.18 0.07 -5.99
C GLN A 242 -8.06 -1.04 -5.39
N HIS A 243 -8.21 -2.16 -6.11
CA HIS A 243 -8.89 -3.34 -5.58
C HIS A 243 -8.19 -3.89 -4.31
N ALA A 244 -6.87 -3.92 -4.28
CA ALA A 244 -6.10 -4.32 -3.11
C ALA A 244 -6.31 -3.37 -1.91
N LEU A 245 -6.37 -2.05 -2.15
CA LEU A 245 -6.76 -1.07 -1.13
C LEU A 245 -8.17 -1.34 -0.60
N PHE A 246 -9.13 -1.67 -1.48
CA PHE A 246 -10.50 -2.03 -1.06
C PHE A 246 -10.57 -3.33 -0.26
N VAL A 247 -9.64 -4.28 -0.47
CA VAL A 247 -9.53 -5.48 0.38
C VAL A 247 -9.08 -5.11 1.80
N LEU A 248 -8.09 -4.24 1.95
CA LEU A 248 -7.65 -3.76 3.27
C LEU A 248 -8.73 -2.89 3.93
N TYR A 249 -9.49 -2.14 3.14
CA TYR A 249 -10.68 -1.40 3.60
C TYR A 249 -11.80 -2.31 4.10
N HIS A 250 -12.04 -3.41 3.40
CA HIS A 250 -12.94 -4.45 3.87
C HIS A 250 -12.48 -5.03 5.21
N ASP A 251 -11.19 -5.30 5.38
CA ASP A 251 -10.65 -5.77 6.67
C ASP A 251 -10.82 -4.71 7.79
N ALA A 252 -10.57 -3.44 7.48
CA ALA A 252 -10.78 -2.30 8.39
C ALA A 252 -12.26 -2.06 8.77
N THR A 253 -13.20 -2.65 8.04
CA THR A 253 -14.63 -2.67 8.38
C THR A 253 -14.90 -3.43 9.69
N HIS A 254 -13.94 -4.24 10.14
CA HIS A 254 -13.98 -4.95 11.43
C HIS A 254 -13.06 -4.32 12.48
N TYR A 255 -12.57 -3.10 12.23
CA TYR A 255 -11.64 -2.37 13.11
C TYR A 255 -10.28 -3.05 13.32
N HIS A 256 -9.78 -3.73 12.28
CA HIS A 256 -8.47 -4.39 12.29
C HIS A 256 -7.30 -3.44 12.09
N LEU A 257 -7.50 -2.27 11.46
CA LEU A 257 -6.46 -1.25 11.36
C LEU A 257 -6.19 -0.61 12.74
N THR A 258 -7.22 -0.35 13.54
CA THR A 258 -7.10 -0.05 14.98
C THR A 258 -8.47 -0.21 15.64
N ARG A 259 -8.48 -0.58 16.93
CA ARG A 259 -9.71 -0.65 17.73
C ARG A 259 -10.29 0.73 18.08
N GLN A 260 -9.50 1.80 17.89
CA GLN A 260 -9.98 3.17 18.03
C GLN A 260 -10.82 3.55 16.81
N ARG A 261 -12.15 3.48 16.92
CA ARG A 261 -13.08 3.61 15.80
C ARG A 261 -12.85 4.87 14.96
N SER A 262 -12.75 6.03 15.61
CA SER A 262 -12.51 7.32 14.93
C SER A 262 -11.22 7.30 14.10
N THR A 263 -10.13 6.79 14.67
CA THR A 263 -8.83 6.69 14.00
C THR A 263 -8.86 5.67 12.86
N ASN A 264 -9.51 4.51 13.06
CA ASN A 264 -9.69 3.50 12.01
C ASN A 264 -10.42 4.10 10.81
N ASP A 265 -11.55 4.77 11.07
CA ASP A 265 -12.42 5.32 10.05
C ASP A 265 -11.73 6.47 9.31
N PHE A 266 -11.01 7.34 10.03
CA PHE A 266 -10.23 8.42 9.42
C PHE A 266 -9.14 7.87 8.51
N LEU A 267 -8.32 6.94 9.01
CA LEU A 267 -7.19 6.40 8.25
C LEU A 267 -7.66 5.63 7.01
N ILE A 268 -8.74 4.85 7.10
CA ILE A 268 -9.20 4.07 5.95
C ILE A 268 -9.98 4.94 4.94
N ASN A 269 -10.73 5.94 5.40
CA ASN A 269 -11.32 6.93 4.52
C ASN A 269 -10.25 7.76 3.80
N LEU A 270 -9.19 8.14 4.50
CA LEU A 270 -8.03 8.81 3.89
C LEU A 270 -7.33 7.90 2.87
N ALA A 271 -7.14 6.62 3.20
CA ALA A 271 -6.42 5.69 2.34
C ALA A 271 -7.18 5.29 1.07
N ILE A 272 -8.49 5.03 1.13
CA ILE A 272 -9.25 4.65 -0.07
C ILE A 272 -10.74 5.01 -0.02
N GLY A 273 -11.36 5.15 1.16
CA GLY A 273 -12.80 5.40 1.25
C GLY A 273 -13.24 6.69 0.53
N VAL A 274 -12.58 7.81 0.78
CA VAL A 274 -12.85 9.09 0.11
C VAL A 274 -12.39 9.09 -1.35
N PRO A 275 -11.12 8.81 -1.69
CA PRO A 275 -10.65 8.92 -3.07
C PRO A 275 -11.21 7.79 -3.96
N GLY A 276 -11.69 6.71 -3.36
CA GLY A 276 -12.43 5.62 -4.01
C GLY A 276 -13.95 5.83 -4.06
N LEU A 277 -14.47 6.96 -3.56
CA LEU A 277 -15.88 7.37 -3.60
C LEU A 277 -16.85 6.44 -2.83
N VAL A 278 -16.34 5.64 -1.89
CA VAL A 278 -17.12 4.72 -1.05
C VAL A 278 -16.65 4.88 0.41
N PRO A 279 -17.16 5.88 1.15
CA PRO A 279 -16.77 6.08 2.54
C PRO A 279 -17.17 4.88 3.42
N ILE A 280 -16.37 4.57 4.45
CA ILE A 280 -16.58 3.40 5.32
C ILE A 280 -17.94 3.42 6.03
N GLU A 281 -18.49 4.61 6.26
CA GLU A 281 -19.81 4.84 6.83
C GLU A 281 -20.95 4.30 5.97
N PHE A 282 -20.75 4.23 4.65
CA PHE A 282 -21.70 3.61 3.73
C PHE A 282 -21.53 2.09 3.68
N TYR A 283 -20.29 1.63 3.56
CA TYR A 283 -20.01 0.22 3.32
C TYR A 283 -20.17 -0.65 4.56
N ARG A 284 -19.69 -0.19 5.72
CA ARG A 284 -19.63 -1.00 6.95
C ARG A 284 -20.99 -1.57 7.35
N PRO A 285 -22.10 -0.80 7.38
CA PRO A 285 -23.41 -1.37 7.70
C PRO A 285 -23.84 -2.46 6.72
N LEU A 286 -23.60 -2.27 5.40
CA LEU A 286 -23.95 -3.26 4.38
C LEU A 286 -23.13 -4.54 4.52
N HIS A 287 -21.83 -4.39 4.82
CA HIS A 287 -20.95 -5.53 5.01
C HIS A 287 -21.31 -6.34 6.27
N LEU A 288 -21.61 -5.67 7.38
CA LEU A 288 -22.02 -6.35 8.61
C LEU A 288 -23.38 -7.04 8.45
N ASP A 289 -24.32 -6.42 7.73
CA ASP A 289 -25.62 -7.02 7.38
C ASP A 289 -25.43 -8.25 6.48
N HIS A 290 -24.49 -8.20 5.54
CA HIS A 290 -24.08 -9.35 4.74
C HIS A 290 -23.52 -10.50 5.61
N HIS A 291 -22.63 -10.22 6.56
CA HIS A 291 -22.14 -11.27 7.47
C HIS A 291 -23.26 -11.92 8.28
N GLN A 292 -24.23 -11.13 8.73
CA GLN A 292 -25.34 -11.62 9.54
C GLN A 292 -26.34 -12.45 8.73
N HIS A 293 -26.63 -12.03 7.49
CA HIS A 293 -27.70 -12.60 6.66
C HIS A 293 -27.19 -13.38 5.44
N ALA A 294 -25.90 -13.74 5.43
CA ALA A 294 -25.23 -14.39 4.32
C ALA A 294 -26.03 -15.58 3.78
N GLY A 295 -26.34 -15.55 2.48
CA GLY A 295 -27.05 -16.64 1.82
C GLY A 295 -28.57 -16.68 2.03
N THR A 296 -29.14 -15.78 2.83
CA THR A 296 -30.60 -15.61 2.99
C THR A 296 -31.15 -14.59 1.98
N GLU A 297 -32.47 -14.42 1.89
CA GLU A 297 -33.08 -13.36 1.06
C GLU A 297 -32.80 -11.95 1.59
N GLN A 298 -32.43 -11.82 2.86
CA GLN A 298 -32.12 -10.53 3.50
C GLN A 298 -30.70 -10.05 3.18
N ASP A 299 -29.85 -10.93 2.64
CA ASP A 299 -28.48 -10.62 2.23
C ASP A 299 -28.43 -9.41 1.26
N PRO A 300 -27.78 -8.29 1.64
CA PRO A 300 -27.69 -7.10 0.79
C PRO A 300 -26.96 -7.37 -0.53
N GLU A 301 -26.07 -8.38 -0.62
CA GLU A 301 -25.49 -8.76 -1.91
C GLU A 301 -26.56 -9.29 -2.87
N ARG A 302 -27.50 -10.09 -2.38
CA ARG A 302 -28.60 -10.61 -3.20
C ARG A 302 -29.62 -9.54 -3.53
N ARG A 303 -29.94 -8.69 -2.55
CA ARG A 303 -30.95 -7.64 -2.69
C ARG A 303 -30.50 -6.52 -3.63
N PHE A 304 -29.22 -6.16 -3.58
CA PHE A 304 -28.71 -4.96 -4.26
C PHE A 304 -27.58 -5.26 -5.23
N LEU A 305 -26.53 -5.99 -4.82
CA LEU A 305 -25.31 -6.16 -5.61
C LEU A 305 -25.54 -6.94 -6.90
N TYR A 306 -26.44 -7.93 -6.90
CA TYR A 306 -26.77 -8.75 -8.07
C TYR A 306 -28.21 -8.54 -8.58
N TYR A 307 -28.86 -7.44 -8.17
CA TYR A 307 -30.22 -7.14 -8.56
C TYR A 307 -30.38 -7.05 -10.09
N ARG A 308 -31.27 -7.89 -10.64
CA ARG A 308 -31.56 -7.98 -12.09
C ARG A 308 -30.32 -8.18 -12.98
N GLN A 309 -29.32 -8.89 -12.48
CA GLN A 309 -28.12 -9.26 -13.23
C GLN A 309 -28.17 -10.72 -13.72
N PRO A 310 -27.39 -11.08 -14.76
CA PRO A 310 -27.22 -12.47 -15.15
C PRO A 310 -26.76 -13.38 -14.01
N TRP A 311 -25.80 -12.91 -13.19
CA TRP A 311 -25.28 -13.71 -12.09
C TRP A 311 -26.32 -13.92 -10.99
N GLN A 312 -26.61 -15.19 -10.71
CA GLN A 312 -27.50 -15.64 -9.64
C GLN A 312 -26.84 -16.76 -8.83
N PHE A 313 -25.54 -16.59 -8.54
CA PHE A 313 -24.73 -17.57 -7.80
C PHE A 313 -24.71 -18.96 -8.45
N ARG A 314 -24.75 -19.00 -9.79
CA ARG A 314 -24.69 -20.23 -10.59
C ARG A 314 -23.87 -19.98 -11.86
N PRO A 315 -23.19 -21.01 -12.41
CA PRO A 315 -22.42 -20.87 -13.64
C PRO A 315 -23.29 -20.37 -14.81
N LEU A 316 -22.78 -19.42 -15.58
CA LEU A 316 -23.48 -18.79 -16.70
C LEU A 316 -23.09 -19.40 -18.04
N THR A 317 -23.96 -19.29 -19.04
CA THR A 317 -23.58 -19.55 -20.44
C THR A 317 -22.62 -18.46 -20.93
N ALA A 318 -21.84 -18.73 -21.99
CA ALA A 318 -20.85 -17.78 -22.51
C ALA A 318 -21.45 -16.38 -22.80
N LYS A 319 -22.64 -16.34 -23.41
CA LYS A 319 -23.36 -15.09 -23.71
C LYS A 319 -23.73 -14.31 -22.44
N LEU A 320 -24.24 -15.02 -21.42
CA LEU A 320 -24.65 -14.39 -20.16
C LEU A 320 -23.46 -13.95 -19.32
N LEU A 321 -22.38 -14.76 -19.30
CA LEU A 321 -21.13 -14.40 -18.63
C LEU A 321 -20.50 -13.17 -19.29
N ALA A 322 -20.41 -13.13 -20.62
CA ALA A 322 -19.94 -11.95 -21.33
C ALA A 322 -20.81 -10.71 -21.03
N ARG A 323 -22.15 -10.85 -21.00
CA ARG A 323 -23.05 -9.77 -20.60
C ARG A 323 -22.84 -9.30 -19.16
N GLN A 324 -22.55 -10.23 -18.23
CA GLN A 324 -22.22 -9.89 -16.84
C GLN A 324 -20.93 -9.07 -16.80
N LEU A 325 -19.83 -9.62 -17.31
CA LEU A 325 -18.51 -9.00 -17.24
C LEU A 325 -18.44 -7.67 -17.98
N LEU A 326 -19.04 -7.56 -19.18
CA LEU A 326 -19.13 -6.29 -19.90
C LEU A 326 -20.02 -5.28 -19.18
N GLY A 327 -21.11 -5.74 -18.55
CA GLY A 327 -21.97 -4.87 -17.75
C GLY A 327 -21.28 -4.32 -16.50
N ASP A 328 -20.35 -5.08 -15.90
CA ASP A 328 -19.52 -4.62 -14.78
C ASP A 328 -18.40 -3.69 -15.27
N LEU A 329 -17.75 -4.02 -16.40
CA LEU A 329 -16.70 -3.18 -17.02
C LEU A 329 -17.22 -1.82 -17.49
N LEU A 330 -18.44 -1.77 -18.02
CA LEU A 330 -19.08 -0.58 -18.58
C LEU A 330 -20.05 0.11 -17.60
N LEU A 331 -19.94 -0.16 -16.29
CA LEU A 331 -20.75 0.42 -15.21
C LEU A 331 -22.26 0.16 -15.23
N VAL A 332 -22.80 -0.51 -16.24
CA VAL A 332 -24.23 -0.80 -16.36
C VAL A 332 -24.77 -1.52 -15.11
N ASN A 333 -24.03 -2.51 -14.60
CA ASN A 333 -24.43 -3.25 -13.41
C ASN A 333 -24.25 -2.42 -12.12
N THR A 334 -23.21 -1.59 -12.03
CA THR A 334 -23.03 -0.67 -10.90
C THR A 334 -24.19 0.30 -10.78
N LEU A 335 -24.65 0.87 -11.91
CA LEU A 335 -25.84 1.74 -11.92
C LEU A 335 -27.11 1.00 -11.50
N ARG A 336 -27.27 -0.27 -11.90
CA ARG A 336 -28.37 -1.13 -11.42
C ARG A 336 -28.31 -1.34 -9.90
N ASN A 337 -27.13 -1.56 -9.33
CA ASN A 337 -26.95 -1.74 -7.89
C ASN A 337 -27.34 -0.48 -7.13
N ILE A 338 -26.89 0.69 -7.60
CA ILE A 338 -27.22 1.99 -7.01
C ILE A 338 -28.74 2.23 -7.08
N ALA A 339 -29.36 1.97 -8.23
CA ALA A 339 -30.80 2.11 -8.40
C ALA A 339 -31.59 1.16 -7.48
N ALA A 340 -31.15 -0.09 -7.34
CA ALA A 340 -31.76 -1.08 -6.44
C ALA A 340 -31.66 -0.64 -4.97
N TYR A 341 -30.48 -0.18 -4.55
CA TYR A 341 -30.25 0.31 -3.20
C TYR A 341 -31.14 1.53 -2.88
N LYS A 342 -31.16 2.53 -3.78
CA LYS A 342 -32.02 3.72 -3.63
C LYS A 342 -33.52 3.35 -3.64
N GLY A 343 -33.93 2.47 -4.54
CA GLY A 343 -35.33 2.01 -4.65
C GLY A 343 -35.82 1.26 -3.42
N ALA A 344 -34.91 0.66 -2.64
CA ALA A 344 -35.21 0.01 -1.36
C ALA A 344 -35.13 0.95 -0.14
N GLY A 345 -35.06 2.27 -0.34
CA GLY A 345 -34.93 3.24 0.74
C GLY A 345 -33.55 3.27 1.39
N GLY A 346 -32.51 2.89 0.64
CA GLY A 346 -31.13 2.92 1.10
C GLY A 346 -30.70 4.28 1.62
N LYS A 347 -29.99 4.29 2.76
CA LYS A 347 -29.60 5.52 3.46
C LYS A 347 -28.31 6.10 2.87
N PRO A 348 -28.17 7.43 2.79
CA PRO A 348 -26.89 8.04 2.47
C PRO A 348 -25.85 7.72 3.55
N PRO A 349 -24.53 7.81 3.25
CA PRO A 349 -23.50 7.69 4.28
C PRO A 349 -23.76 8.68 5.41
N ALA A 350 -23.60 8.21 6.65
CA ALA A 350 -23.58 9.10 7.79
C ALA A 350 -22.40 10.07 7.68
N ILE A 351 -22.63 11.35 7.93
CA ILE A 351 -21.57 12.35 7.96
C ILE A 351 -20.92 12.30 9.35
N THR A 352 -19.69 11.81 9.42
CA THR A 352 -18.93 11.65 10.66
C THR A 352 -17.72 12.58 10.67
N HIS A 353 -17.18 12.88 11.86
CA HIS A 353 -15.93 13.64 11.98
C HIS A 353 -14.75 12.99 11.23
N PRO A 354 -14.51 11.66 11.31
CA PRO A 354 -13.48 10.98 10.53
C PRO A 354 -13.61 11.16 9.02
N LEU A 355 -14.85 11.08 8.49
CA LEU A 355 -15.12 11.29 7.07
C LEU A 355 -14.81 12.73 6.64
N ILE A 356 -15.28 13.72 7.40
CA ILE A 356 -15.00 15.14 7.12
C ILE A 356 -13.49 15.40 7.16
N ALA A 357 -12.79 14.90 8.18
CA ALA A 357 -11.35 15.09 8.31
C ALA A 357 -10.59 14.49 7.11
N ALA A 358 -10.93 13.27 6.70
CA ALA A 358 -10.32 12.65 5.51
C ALA A 358 -10.64 13.43 4.22
N ALA A 359 -11.88 13.91 4.07
CA ALA A 359 -12.29 14.72 2.92
C ALA A 359 -11.55 16.07 2.86
N LEU A 360 -11.33 16.73 3.99
CA LEU A 360 -10.56 17.97 4.07
C LEU A 360 -9.09 17.75 3.68
N VAL A 361 -8.48 16.64 4.11
CA VAL A 361 -7.11 16.29 3.68
C VAL A 361 -7.05 16.08 2.16
N TRP A 362 -8.01 15.35 1.58
CA TRP A 362 -8.08 15.17 0.13
C TRP A 362 -8.37 16.48 -0.63
N LEU A 363 -9.20 17.36 -0.08
CA LEU A 363 -9.43 18.68 -0.64
C LEU A 363 -8.13 19.48 -0.71
N LEU A 364 -7.32 19.46 0.36
CA LEU A 364 -6.00 20.11 0.37
C LEU A 364 -5.03 19.49 -0.65
N ILE A 365 -5.02 18.15 -0.77
CA ILE A 365 -4.20 17.45 -1.77
C ILE A 365 -4.63 17.88 -3.19
N VAL A 366 -5.93 17.87 -3.49
CA VAL A 366 -6.46 18.26 -4.80
C VAL A 366 -6.17 19.74 -5.08
N ALA A 367 -6.34 20.63 -4.10
CA ALA A 367 -6.01 22.04 -4.24
C ALA A 367 -4.52 22.24 -4.55
N ALA A 368 -3.64 21.51 -3.87
CA ALA A 368 -2.20 21.54 -4.14
C ALA A 368 -1.86 21.00 -5.55
N LEU A 369 -2.53 19.93 -6.00
CA LEU A 369 -2.36 19.42 -7.37
C LEU A 369 -2.83 20.44 -8.41
N ILE A 370 -3.97 21.09 -8.19
CA ILE A 370 -4.49 22.15 -9.07
C ILE A 370 -3.50 23.31 -9.16
N TRP A 371 -2.89 23.69 -8.04
CA TRP A 371 -1.91 24.76 -7.99
C TRP A 371 -0.60 24.40 -8.73
N GLN A 372 -0.16 23.14 -8.66
CA GLN A 372 1.16 22.73 -9.15
C GLN A 372 1.16 22.16 -10.57
N CYS A 373 0.04 21.63 -11.05
CA CYS A 373 -0.03 20.88 -12.30
C CYS A 373 -0.79 21.63 -13.39
N SER A 374 -0.43 21.40 -14.65
CA SER A 374 -1.23 21.86 -15.79
C SER A 374 -2.57 21.12 -15.86
N ALA A 375 -3.57 21.72 -16.51
CA ALA A 375 -4.87 21.10 -16.75
C ALA A 375 -4.75 19.75 -17.47
N GLN A 376 -3.78 19.60 -18.38
CA GLN A 376 -3.51 18.35 -19.08
C GLN A 376 -3.00 17.26 -18.13
N THR A 377 -2.01 17.58 -17.28
CA THR A 377 -1.49 16.62 -16.29
C THR A 377 -2.59 16.21 -15.32
N LEU A 378 -3.40 17.15 -14.85
CA LEU A 378 -4.56 16.86 -14.00
C LEU A 378 -5.57 15.94 -14.70
N GLY A 379 -5.85 16.18 -15.98
CA GLY A 379 -6.69 15.32 -16.80
C GLY A 379 -6.18 13.88 -16.88
N PHE A 380 -4.87 13.70 -17.08
CA PHE A 380 -4.25 12.37 -17.09
C PHE A 380 -4.27 11.70 -15.71
N VAL A 381 -3.97 12.43 -14.63
CA VAL A 381 -4.05 11.89 -13.27
C VAL A 381 -5.48 11.47 -12.94
N ALA A 382 -6.47 12.30 -13.27
CA ALA A 382 -7.88 11.99 -13.07
C ALA A 382 -8.30 10.78 -13.91
N MET A 383 -7.92 10.72 -15.19
CA MET A 383 -8.19 9.57 -16.06
C MET A 383 -7.57 8.30 -15.49
N LEU A 384 -6.28 8.31 -15.16
CA LEU A 384 -5.55 7.14 -14.65
C LEU A 384 -5.94 6.74 -13.23
N TRP A 385 -6.66 7.59 -12.50
CA TRP A 385 -7.25 7.24 -11.20
C TRP A 385 -8.69 6.73 -11.33
N PHE A 386 -9.57 7.50 -11.98
CA PHE A 386 -11.01 7.20 -12.02
C PHE A 386 -11.38 6.16 -13.07
N LEU A 387 -10.75 6.16 -14.25
CA LEU A 387 -11.04 5.15 -15.28
C LEU A 387 -10.82 3.72 -14.75
N PRO A 388 -9.67 3.36 -14.16
CA PRO A 388 -9.51 2.02 -13.59
C PRO A 388 -10.49 1.74 -12.46
N LEU A 389 -10.73 2.70 -11.56
CA LEU A 389 -11.65 2.55 -10.43
C LEU A 389 -13.05 2.10 -10.88
N VAL A 390 -13.59 2.80 -11.87
CA VAL A 390 -14.98 2.60 -12.32
C VAL A 390 -15.12 1.54 -13.42
N THR A 391 -14.03 1.06 -14.03
CA THR A 391 -14.11 0.04 -15.08
C THR A 391 -13.49 -1.28 -14.60
N VAL A 392 -12.19 -1.46 -14.79
CA VAL A 392 -11.45 -2.70 -14.49
C VAL A 392 -11.51 -3.02 -13.00
N GLY A 393 -11.43 -2.02 -12.11
CA GLY A 393 -11.51 -2.20 -10.66
C GLY A 393 -12.87 -2.76 -10.23
N THR A 394 -13.96 -2.20 -10.74
CA THR A 394 -15.32 -2.73 -10.54
C THR A 394 -15.44 -4.16 -11.06
N LEU A 395 -14.88 -4.45 -12.24
CA LEU A 395 -14.85 -5.81 -12.80
C LEU A 395 -14.06 -6.79 -11.91
N LEU A 396 -12.87 -6.41 -11.43
CA LEU A 396 -12.06 -7.24 -10.53
C LEU A 396 -12.79 -7.51 -9.22
N GLN A 397 -13.42 -6.49 -8.62
CA GLN A 397 -14.24 -6.65 -7.42
C GLN A 397 -15.41 -7.60 -7.66
N LYS A 398 -16.08 -7.51 -8.82
CA LYS A 398 -17.18 -8.40 -9.20
C LYS A 398 -16.73 -9.83 -9.40
N ILE A 399 -15.62 -10.05 -10.12
CA ILE A 399 -15.03 -11.39 -10.27
C ILE A 399 -14.67 -11.96 -8.90
N ARG A 400 -14.08 -11.14 -8.01
CA ARG A 400 -13.76 -11.55 -6.64
C ARG A 400 -15.01 -11.96 -5.87
N SER A 401 -16.06 -11.12 -5.83
CA SER A 401 -17.31 -11.44 -5.13
C SER A 401 -17.96 -12.72 -5.68
N MET A 402 -18.04 -12.90 -7.00
CA MET A 402 -18.53 -14.15 -7.60
C MET A 402 -17.67 -15.37 -7.25
N ALA A 403 -16.36 -15.17 -7.07
CA ALA A 403 -15.44 -16.23 -6.70
C ALA A 403 -15.52 -16.56 -5.20
N GLU A 404 -15.88 -15.62 -4.35
CA GLU A 404 -15.86 -15.77 -2.89
C GLU A 404 -17.21 -16.17 -2.32
N HIS A 405 -18.33 -15.80 -2.95
CA HIS A 405 -19.67 -16.11 -2.48
C HIS A 405 -20.30 -17.22 -3.32
N SER A 406 -20.69 -18.30 -2.65
CA SER A 406 -21.33 -19.47 -3.27
C SER A 406 -22.84 -19.29 -3.39
N GLY A 407 -23.46 -20.14 -4.21
CA GLY A 407 -24.92 -20.29 -4.22
C GLY A 407 -25.47 -21.11 -3.05
N GLY A 408 -24.63 -21.53 -2.12
CA GLY A 408 -24.98 -22.33 -0.95
C GLY A 408 -24.76 -23.84 -1.09
N PRO A 409 -25.12 -24.60 -0.04
CA PRO A 409 -25.12 -26.06 -0.05
C PRO A 409 -25.84 -26.61 -1.28
N GLY A 410 -25.17 -27.52 -2.01
CA GLY A 410 -25.77 -28.20 -3.17
C GLY A 410 -25.64 -27.47 -4.52
N VAL A 411 -25.13 -26.23 -4.56
CA VAL A 411 -24.85 -25.54 -5.83
C VAL A 411 -23.50 -25.95 -6.42
N THR A 412 -22.49 -26.08 -5.58
CA THR A 412 -21.17 -26.60 -5.98
C THR A 412 -20.99 -28.01 -5.42
N PRO A 413 -20.67 -29.03 -6.25
CA PRO A 413 -20.48 -30.39 -5.79
C PRO A 413 -19.48 -30.52 -4.64
N GLY A 414 -19.95 -31.05 -3.51
CA GLY A 414 -19.13 -31.23 -2.31
C GLY A 414 -18.72 -29.93 -1.59
N TRP A 415 -19.45 -28.83 -1.81
CA TRP A 415 -19.29 -27.58 -1.06
C TRP A 415 -20.55 -27.31 -0.23
N GLN A 416 -20.37 -27.07 1.08
CA GLN A 416 -21.47 -26.95 2.05
C GLN A 416 -21.53 -25.57 2.73
N GLU A 417 -20.73 -24.62 2.27
CA GLU A 417 -20.63 -23.27 2.85
C GLU A 417 -21.14 -22.21 1.87
N TRP A 418 -21.62 -21.08 2.39
CA TRP A 418 -22.07 -19.94 1.57
C TRP A 418 -20.94 -19.12 0.96
N THR A 419 -19.70 -19.37 1.37
CA THR A 419 -18.51 -18.71 0.85
C THR A 419 -17.42 -19.73 0.55
N TYR A 420 -16.47 -19.34 -0.31
CA TYR A 420 -15.37 -20.15 -0.77
C TYR A 420 -14.04 -19.76 -0.13
N ALA A 421 -13.11 -20.72 -0.09
CA ALA A 421 -11.70 -20.46 0.15
C ALA A 421 -10.86 -21.03 -0.99
N TRP A 422 -9.84 -20.28 -1.42
CA TRP A 422 -9.07 -20.57 -2.61
C TRP A 422 -7.58 -20.73 -2.34
N ARG A 423 -6.97 -21.68 -3.04
CA ARG A 423 -5.53 -21.79 -3.24
C ARG A 423 -5.15 -20.99 -4.47
N VAL A 424 -4.37 -19.93 -4.26
CA VAL A 424 -4.08 -18.92 -5.28
C VAL A 424 -2.59 -18.85 -5.63
N GLY A 425 -2.30 -18.66 -6.91
CA GLY A 425 -0.96 -18.31 -7.41
C GLY A 425 -0.68 -16.81 -7.32
N TRP A 426 0.49 -16.38 -7.80
CA TRP A 426 0.92 -14.97 -7.74
C TRP A 426 0.01 -14.04 -8.55
N LEU A 427 -0.44 -14.44 -9.74
CA LEU A 427 -1.40 -13.67 -10.54
C LEU A 427 -2.73 -13.48 -9.80
N GLY A 428 -3.23 -14.54 -9.16
CA GLY A 428 -4.42 -14.47 -8.33
C GLY A 428 -4.26 -13.48 -7.19
N ARG A 429 -3.12 -13.52 -6.49
CA ARG A 429 -2.80 -12.56 -5.41
C ARG A 429 -2.63 -11.13 -5.87
N PHE A 430 -2.21 -10.92 -7.12
CA PHE A 430 -2.06 -9.58 -7.66
C PHE A 430 -3.41 -8.98 -8.10
N PHE A 431 -4.26 -9.76 -8.80
CA PHE A 431 -5.46 -9.22 -9.44
C PHE A 431 -6.76 -9.44 -8.66
N ILE A 432 -6.98 -10.63 -8.09
CA ILE A 432 -8.30 -11.02 -7.57
C ILE A 432 -8.31 -11.09 -6.04
N TRP A 433 -7.29 -11.73 -5.47
CA TRP A 433 -7.20 -12.04 -4.04
C TRP A 433 -5.91 -11.51 -3.37
N PRO A 434 -5.66 -10.20 -3.40
CA PRO A 434 -4.58 -9.64 -2.59
C PRO A 434 -4.87 -9.83 -1.09
N TYR A 435 -3.82 -9.78 -0.27
CA TYR A 435 -3.94 -9.76 1.20
C TYR A 435 -4.81 -10.88 1.79
N ASN A 436 -4.62 -12.11 1.32
CA ASN A 436 -5.28 -13.32 1.85
C ASN A 436 -6.82 -13.33 1.81
N ILE A 437 -7.47 -12.40 1.09
CA ILE A 437 -8.94 -12.39 0.94
C ILE A 437 -9.45 -13.65 0.22
N ASN A 438 -8.57 -14.40 -0.46
CA ASN A 438 -8.88 -15.77 -0.93
C ASN A 438 -9.35 -16.71 0.17
N LEU A 439 -9.13 -16.39 1.44
CA LEU A 439 -9.62 -17.12 2.61
C LEU A 439 -10.94 -16.51 3.13
N HIS A 440 -11.84 -16.09 2.23
CA HIS A 440 -13.08 -15.40 2.58
C HIS A 440 -14.00 -16.29 3.44
N LEU A 441 -13.99 -17.62 3.25
CA LEU A 441 -14.66 -18.55 4.17
C LEU A 441 -14.21 -18.38 5.63
N GLN A 442 -12.89 -18.33 5.87
CA GLN A 442 -12.33 -18.16 7.20
C GLN A 442 -12.71 -16.78 7.77
N HIS A 443 -12.72 -15.76 6.92
CA HIS A 443 -13.18 -14.43 7.29
C HIS A 443 -14.66 -14.42 7.72
N HIS A 444 -15.56 -15.07 6.99
CA HIS A 444 -16.98 -15.17 7.38
C HIS A 444 -17.18 -15.90 8.71
N ARG A 445 -16.45 -17.00 8.91
CA ARG A 445 -16.54 -17.78 10.15
C ARG A 445 -15.99 -17.03 11.36
N THR A 446 -14.96 -16.21 11.18
CA THR A 446 -14.31 -15.49 12.28
C THR A 446 -13.77 -14.15 11.79
N ALA A 447 -14.68 -13.19 11.60
CA ALA A 447 -14.35 -11.86 11.09
C ALA A 447 -13.44 -11.05 12.03
N SER A 448 -13.20 -11.51 13.26
CA SER A 448 -12.27 -10.89 14.20
C SER A 448 -10.79 -11.18 13.91
N ILE A 449 -10.48 -12.06 12.95
CA ILE A 449 -9.11 -12.37 12.53
C ILE A 449 -8.71 -11.44 11.37
N PRO A 450 -7.62 -10.66 11.52
CA PRO A 450 -7.16 -9.77 10.46
C PRO A 450 -6.55 -10.53 9.30
N TRP A 451 -6.52 -9.90 8.12
CA TRP A 451 -6.06 -10.48 6.86
C TRP A 451 -4.69 -11.20 6.94
N HIS A 452 -3.73 -10.66 7.68
CA HIS A 452 -2.37 -11.23 7.78
C HIS A 452 -2.31 -12.50 8.66
N ALA A 453 -3.32 -12.72 9.50
CA ALA A 453 -3.44 -13.88 10.39
C ALA A 453 -4.41 -14.95 9.85
N LEU A 454 -5.26 -14.63 8.85
CA LEU A 454 -6.18 -15.58 8.22
C LEU A 454 -5.56 -16.92 7.81
N PRO A 455 -4.31 -16.99 7.27
CA PRO A 455 -3.71 -18.27 6.93
C PRO A 455 -3.58 -19.26 8.09
N ALA A 456 -3.43 -18.77 9.33
CA ALA A 456 -3.36 -19.61 10.53
C ALA A 456 -4.74 -20.13 10.98
N ALA A 457 -5.83 -19.57 10.44
CA ALA A 457 -7.20 -19.99 10.74
C ALA A 457 -7.67 -21.17 9.86
N VAL A 458 -6.90 -21.53 8.83
CA VAL A 458 -7.21 -22.65 7.92
C VAL A 458 -6.97 -23.97 8.65
N ARG A 459 -8.00 -24.84 8.71
CA ARG A 459 -7.87 -26.16 9.35
C ARG A 459 -7.20 -27.15 8.39
N THR A 460 -6.48 -28.13 8.91
CA THR A 460 -5.73 -29.13 8.11
C THR A 460 -6.60 -29.89 7.11
N GLU A 461 -7.84 -30.20 7.49
CA GLU A 461 -8.80 -30.95 6.68
C GLU A 461 -9.63 -30.05 5.74
N GLU A 462 -9.43 -28.73 5.81
CA GLU A 462 -10.27 -27.78 5.11
C GLU A 462 -9.95 -27.73 3.62
N ARG A 463 -10.99 -27.94 2.80
CA ARG A 463 -10.86 -27.95 1.35
C ARG A 463 -10.69 -26.51 0.83
N LEU A 464 -9.57 -26.25 0.17
CA LEU A 464 -9.34 -25.03 -0.62
C LEU A 464 -9.52 -25.32 -2.11
N MET A 465 -10.40 -24.56 -2.77
CA MET A 465 -10.59 -24.63 -4.22
C MET A 465 -9.34 -24.17 -4.96
N ALA A 466 -8.95 -24.84 -6.04
CA ALA A 466 -7.81 -24.39 -6.83
C ALA A 466 -8.20 -23.20 -7.71
N SER A 467 -7.45 -22.09 -7.72
CA SER A 467 -7.82 -20.91 -8.53
C SER A 467 -8.06 -21.19 -10.02
N ARG A 468 -7.46 -22.25 -10.56
CA ARG A 468 -7.71 -22.73 -11.94
C ARG A 468 -9.16 -23.20 -12.19
N SER A 469 -9.90 -23.58 -11.15
CA SER A 469 -11.32 -23.97 -11.27
C SER A 469 -12.27 -22.77 -11.23
N LEU A 470 -11.77 -21.53 -11.06
CA LEU A 470 -12.63 -20.34 -11.08
C LEU A 470 -13.46 -20.24 -12.36
N ALA A 471 -12.85 -20.52 -13.52
CA ALA A 471 -13.57 -20.49 -14.79
C ALA A 471 -14.75 -21.49 -14.83
N SER A 472 -14.59 -22.68 -14.25
CA SER A 472 -15.68 -23.67 -14.16
C SER A 472 -16.79 -23.28 -13.19
N LEU A 473 -16.49 -22.41 -12.21
CA LEU A 473 -17.48 -21.86 -11.29
C LEU A 473 -18.31 -20.76 -11.95
N LEU A 474 -17.70 -20.00 -12.87
CA LEU A 474 -18.37 -18.90 -13.57
C LEU A 474 -19.06 -19.35 -14.86
N TRP A 475 -18.57 -20.39 -15.53
CA TRP A 475 -18.99 -20.79 -16.88
C TRP A 475 -19.52 -22.23 -16.95
N SER A 476 -20.79 -22.38 -17.32
CA SER A 476 -21.51 -23.66 -17.37
C SER A 476 -20.98 -24.71 -18.35
N ARG A 477 -20.17 -24.34 -19.35
CA ARG A 477 -19.60 -25.32 -20.31
C ARG A 477 -18.32 -25.99 -19.80
N LEU A 478 -17.66 -25.42 -18.80
CA LEU A 478 -16.47 -25.99 -18.20
C LEU A 478 -16.91 -26.91 -17.06
N LYS A 479 -17.01 -28.22 -17.32
CA LYS A 479 -17.23 -29.20 -16.25
C LYS A 479 -16.09 -29.11 -15.24
N GLN A 480 -16.40 -29.12 -13.95
CA GLN A 480 -15.41 -29.30 -12.89
C GLN A 480 -14.76 -30.67 -13.11
N LYS A 481 -13.50 -30.69 -13.52
CA LYS A 481 -12.67 -31.92 -13.53
C LYS A 481 -12.05 -32.12 -12.15
#